data_AF-A0A453IX01-F1
#
_entry.id   AF-A0A453IX01-F1
#
_cell.length_a   1.000
_cell.length_b   1.000
_cell.length_c   1.000
_cell.angle_alpha   90.00
_cell.angle_beta   90.00
_cell.angle_gamma   90.00
#
_symmetry.space_group_name_H-M   'P 1'
#
loop_
_entity.id
_entity.type
_entity.pdbx_description
1 polymer ?
#
loop_
_entity_poly.entity_id
_entity_poly.type
_entity_poly.pdbx_seq_one_letter_code
_entity_poly.pdbx_strand_id
1 'polypeptide(L)'
;MATGISNGRGPSTNDELQSLLVAARPFLRGDLAAVDPELPSLVSVLVSAGAGECYHKHGTFLAHLLDVYRILRLWGAPDAVTRCGLFHSSYSNSYVNLAIFEPDVSRVRVRAIVGAAAERLVHHFCVVPRQPLMHDDLHLRYTDAELRDHLAAAEASLQAARSGGGRPEDKAEPWRAKLRSLVP
;
A
#
# COMPACT_ATOMS: atom_id res chain seq x y z
N MET A 1 51.65 9.91 1.53
CA MET A 1 50.32 10.10 2.12
C MET A 1 49.33 9.28 1.30
N ALA A 2 48.90 8.13 1.80
CA ALA A 2 47.91 7.28 1.14
C ALA A 2 46.55 7.54 1.78
N THR A 3 45.64 8.16 1.03
CA THR A 3 44.25 8.37 1.42
C THR A 3 43.48 7.06 1.24
N GLY A 4 43.08 6.46 2.35
CA GLY A 4 42.28 5.24 2.39
C GLY A 4 40.89 5.47 1.82
N ILE A 5 40.52 4.63 0.86
CA ILE A 5 39.14 4.48 0.39
C ILE A 5 38.41 3.66 1.45
N SER A 6 37.45 4.26 2.15
CA SER A 6 36.58 3.53 3.06
C SER A 6 35.63 2.66 2.25
N ASN A 7 35.87 1.36 2.22
CA ASN A 7 34.87 0.38 1.77
C ASN A 7 33.75 0.34 2.81
N GLY A 8 32.64 1.02 2.53
CA GLY A 8 31.40 0.87 3.28
C GLY A 8 30.90 -0.56 3.15
N ARG A 9 31.13 -1.37 4.18
CA ARG A 9 30.56 -2.72 4.28
C ARG A 9 29.07 -2.56 4.59
N GLY A 10 28.20 -3.07 3.72
CA GLY A 10 26.76 -3.13 3.98
C GLY A 10 26.45 -3.89 5.28
N PRO A 11 25.26 -3.72 5.86
CA PRO A 11 24.88 -4.37 7.11
C PRO A 11 25.05 -5.90 7.00
N SER A 12 25.55 -6.53 8.05
CA SER A 12 25.66 -7.99 8.07
C SER A 12 24.26 -8.60 8.24
N THR A 13 24.05 -9.83 7.78
CA THR A 13 22.77 -10.55 7.93
C THR A 13 22.29 -10.60 9.38
N ASN A 14 23.21 -10.56 10.35
CA ASN A 14 22.88 -10.50 11.77
C ASN A 14 22.31 -9.13 12.16
N ASP A 15 22.85 -8.03 11.62
CA ASP A 15 22.36 -6.67 11.89
C ASP A 15 20.97 -6.44 11.28
N GLU A 16 20.71 -7.00 10.10
CA GLU A 16 19.39 -6.99 9.46
C GLU A 16 18.36 -7.75 10.29
N LEU A 17 18.70 -8.95 10.76
CA LEU A 17 17.82 -9.75 11.63
C LEU A 17 17.54 -9.03 12.95
N GLN A 18 18.55 -8.44 13.59
CA GLN A 18 18.34 -7.67 14.82
C GLN A 18 17.43 -6.47 14.58
N SER A 19 17.60 -5.76 13.47
CA SER A 19 16.75 -4.62 13.09
C SER A 19 15.29 -5.04 12.91
N LEU A 20 15.04 -6.17 12.21
CA LEU A 20 13.71 -6.73 12.05
C LEU A 20 13.08 -7.15 13.38
N LEU A 21 13.86 -7.79 14.27
CA LEU A 21 13.38 -8.17 15.61
C LEU A 21 13.01 -6.95 16.45
N VAL A 22 13.82 -5.89 16.40
CA VAL A 22 13.54 -4.62 17.09
C VAL A 22 12.23 -4.02 16.57
N ALA A 23 12.04 -3.98 15.25
CA ALA A 23 10.81 -3.47 14.63
C ALA A 23 9.55 -4.32 14.93
N ALA A 24 9.71 -5.64 15.06
CA ALA A 24 8.59 -6.56 15.32
C ALA A 24 8.15 -6.62 16.79
N ARG A 25 9.05 -6.39 17.74
CA ARG A 25 8.78 -6.52 19.19
C ARG A 25 7.57 -5.71 19.67
N PRO A 26 7.38 -4.43 19.30
CA PRO A 26 6.20 -3.68 19.70
C PRO A 26 4.87 -4.35 19.31
N PHE A 27 4.79 -4.91 18.09
CA PHE A 27 3.61 -5.65 17.65
C PHE A 27 3.34 -6.89 18.51
N LEU A 28 4.37 -7.65 18.85
CA LEU A 28 4.24 -8.85 19.70
C LEU A 28 3.78 -8.52 21.13
N ARG A 29 4.12 -7.31 21.61
CA ARG A 29 3.70 -6.81 22.92
C ARG A 29 2.31 -6.17 22.91
N GLY A 30 1.73 -5.94 21.72
CA GLY A 30 0.52 -5.12 21.58
C GLY A 30 0.74 -3.63 21.90
N ASP A 31 1.98 -3.17 21.91
CA ASP A 31 2.33 -1.77 22.18
C ASP A 31 2.21 -0.95 20.89
N LEU A 32 0.98 -0.57 20.57
CA LEU A 32 0.65 0.15 19.34
C LEU A 32 1.33 1.52 19.26
N ALA A 33 1.46 2.23 20.39
CA ALA A 33 2.08 3.55 20.42
C ALA A 33 3.58 3.48 20.11
N ALA A 34 4.26 2.42 20.53
CA ALA A 34 5.66 2.18 20.18
C ALA A 34 5.87 1.79 18.70
N VAL A 35 4.82 1.34 17.99
CA VAL A 35 4.86 1.08 16.53
C VAL A 35 4.75 2.38 15.73
N ASP A 36 3.74 3.19 16.08
CA ASP A 36 3.44 4.50 15.51
C ASP A 36 2.62 5.26 16.57
N PRO A 37 3.05 6.46 17.01
CA PRO A 37 2.32 7.27 17.97
C PRO A 37 0.85 7.53 17.61
N GLU A 38 0.52 7.55 16.32
CA GLU A 38 -0.85 7.76 15.82
C GLU A 38 -1.68 6.47 15.78
N LEU A 39 -1.06 5.28 15.85
CA LEU A 39 -1.77 4.01 15.69
C LEU A 39 -2.89 3.78 16.72
N PRO A 40 -2.73 4.12 18.03
CA PRO A 40 -3.81 3.99 18.99
C PRO A 40 -5.07 4.79 18.60
N SER A 41 -4.92 6.02 18.10
CA SER A 41 -6.05 6.87 17.71
C SER A 41 -6.74 6.33 16.45
N LEU A 42 -5.96 5.88 15.47
CA LEU A 42 -6.45 5.23 14.26
C LEU A 42 -7.25 3.95 14.58
N VAL A 43 -6.73 3.12 15.49
CA VAL A 43 -7.41 1.89 15.94
C VAL A 43 -8.69 2.22 16.70
N SER A 44 -8.69 3.26 17.53
CA SER A 44 -9.90 3.72 18.25
C SER A 44 -11.02 4.10 17.28
N VAL A 45 -10.70 4.75 16.15
CA VAL A 45 -11.69 5.04 15.09
C VAL A 45 -12.28 3.76 14.53
N LEU A 46 -11.45 2.75 14.22
CA LEU A 46 -11.91 1.47 13.67
C LEU A 46 -12.77 0.68 14.67
N VAL A 47 -12.40 0.69 15.95
CA VAL A 47 -13.19 0.07 17.03
C VAL A 47 -14.54 0.76 17.14
N SER A 48 -14.57 2.09 17.15
CA SER A 48 -15.82 2.87 17.23
C SER A 48 -16.74 2.65 16.04
N ALA A 49 -16.17 2.26 14.90
CA ALA A 49 -16.88 1.87 13.70
C ALA A 49 -17.34 0.39 13.69
N GLY A 50 -17.15 -0.36 14.77
CA GLY A 50 -17.59 -1.75 14.90
C GLY A 50 -16.66 -2.77 14.22
N ALA A 51 -15.46 -2.38 13.76
CA ALA A 51 -14.54 -3.31 13.11
C ALA A 51 -14.11 -4.46 14.04
N GLY A 52 -14.11 -4.23 15.36
CA GLY A 52 -13.82 -5.25 16.37
C GLY A 52 -14.95 -6.25 16.59
N GLU A 53 -16.19 -5.89 16.22
CA GLU A 53 -17.39 -6.71 16.41
C GLU A 53 -17.71 -7.56 15.17
N CYS A 54 -17.15 -7.17 14.03
CA CYS A 54 -17.35 -7.85 12.76
C CYS A 54 -16.45 -9.08 12.62
N TYR A 55 -17.05 -10.26 12.42
CA TYR A 55 -16.30 -11.45 12.04
C TYR A 55 -15.77 -11.34 10.59
N HIS A 56 -14.49 -11.69 10.40
CA HIS A 56 -13.82 -11.69 9.11
C HIS A 56 -12.88 -12.89 8.97
N LYS A 57 -13.37 -13.94 8.31
CA LYS A 57 -12.64 -15.18 7.94
C LYS A 57 -12.08 -15.96 9.14
N HIS A 58 -11.02 -15.50 9.78
CA HIS A 58 -10.31 -16.22 10.84
C HIS A 58 -10.25 -15.46 12.16
N GLY A 59 -10.97 -14.34 12.28
CA GLY A 59 -10.97 -13.48 13.46
C GLY A 59 -11.90 -12.30 13.28
N THR A 60 -11.62 -11.19 13.97
CA THR A 60 -12.35 -9.94 13.77
C THR A 60 -11.80 -9.17 12.57
N PHE A 61 -12.62 -8.29 12.00
CA PHE A 61 -12.17 -7.44 10.91
C PHE A 61 -11.05 -6.48 11.36
N LEU A 62 -11.13 -5.97 12.59
CA LEU A 62 -10.06 -5.19 13.20
C LEU A 62 -8.73 -5.94 13.25
N ALA A 63 -8.74 -7.22 13.66
CA ALA A 63 -7.52 -8.04 13.69
C ALA A 63 -6.91 -8.17 12.29
N HIS A 64 -7.75 -8.39 11.28
CA HIS A 64 -7.30 -8.42 9.89
C HIS A 64 -6.65 -7.09 9.44
N LEU A 65 -7.27 -5.95 9.74
CA LEU A 65 -6.73 -4.63 9.39
C LEU A 65 -5.39 -4.36 10.07
N LEU A 66 -5.26 -4.73 11.35
CA LEU A 66 -4.02 -4.63 12.11
C LEU A 66 -2.91 -5.53 11.57
N ASP A 67 -3.25 -6.75 11.16
CA ASP A 67 -2.29 -7.69 10.57
C ASP A 67 -1.75 -7.17 9.23
N VAL A 68 -2.60 -6.59 8.38
CA VAL A 68 -2.18 -5.94 7.13
C VAL A 68 -1.27 -4.75 7.42
N TYR A 69 -1.63 -3.89 8.37
CA TYR A 69 -0.79 -2.77 8.80
C TYR A 69 0.59 -3.24 9.28
N ARG A 70 0.63 -4.29 10.11
CA ARG A 70 1.86 -4.90 10.62
C ARG A 70 2.76 -5.38 9.49
N ILE A 71 2.21 -6.14 8.53
CA ILE A 71 2.98 -6.65 7.38
C ILE A 71 3.62 -5.49 6.61
N LEU A 72 2.82 -4.48 6.26
CA LEU A 72 3.32 -3.34 5.48
C LEU A 72 4.38 -2.54 6.23
N ARG A 73 4.22 -2.33 7.55
CA ARG A 73 5.23 -1.64 8.37
C ARG A 73 6.53 -2.43 8.44
N LEU A 74 6.46 -3.74 8.65
CA LEU A 74 7.65 -4.60 8.71
C LEU A 74 8.35 -4.74 7.36
N TRP A 75 7.63 -4.59 6.25
CA TRP A 75 8.23 -4.47 4.91
C TRP A 75 8.85 -3.10 4.62
N GLY A 76 8.75 -2.15 5.55
CA GLY A 76 9.27 -0.79 5.35
C GLY A 76 8.45 0.02 4.34
N ALA A 77 7.17 -0.31 4.14
CA ALA A 77 6.33 0.43 3.23
C ALA A 77 6.10 1.88 3.73
N PRO A 78 5.93 2.86 2.82
CA PRO A 78 5.66 4.24 3.21
C PRO A 78 4.40 4.38 4.07
N ASP A 79 4.36 5.39 4.96
CA ASP A 79 3.23 5.62 5.89
C ASP A 79 1.87 5.72 5.19
N ALA A 80 1.84 6.31 3.99
CA ALA A 80 0.60 6.39 3.21
C ALA A 80 0.07 5.00 2.81
N VAL A 81 0.97 4.07 2.49
CA VAL A 81 0.64 2.70 2.10
C VAL A 81 0.24 1.87 3.31
N THR A 82 0.96 2.00 4.43
CA THR A 82 0.63 1.27 5.67
C THR A 82 -0.75 1.71 6.20
N ARG A 83 -1.01 3.02 6.27
CA ARG A 83 -2.32 3.57 6.66
C ARG A 83 -3.41 3.21 5.66
N CYS A 84 -3.10 3.14 4.36
CA CYS A 84 -4.03 2.58 3.38
C CYS A 84 -4.39 1.14 3.73
N GLY A 85 -3.42 0.28 4.04
CA GLY A 85 -3.66 -1.10 4.47
C GLY A 85 -4.54 -1.20 5.71
N LEU A 86 -4.36 -0.30 6.68
CA LEU A 86 -5.19 -0.26 7.90
C LEU A 86 -6.65 0.18 7.62
N PHE A 87 -6.88 0.99 6.59
CA PHE A 87 -8.19 1.55 6.25
C PHE A 87 -8.74 1.05 4.91
N HIS A 88 -8.21 -0.03 4.35
CA HIS A 88 -8.39 -0.38 2.93
C HIS A 88 -9.85 -0.69 2.53
N SER A 89 -10.75 -0.98 3.48
CA SER A 89 -12.19 -1.18 3.19
C SER A 89 -13.08 -0.12 3.83
N SER A 90 -12.56 1.11 3.97
CA SER A 90 -13.31 2.23 4.57
C SER A 90 -14.66 2.50 3.89
N TYR A 91 -14.73 2.33 2.57
CA TYR A 91 -15.90 2.74 1.76
C TYR A 91 -16.76 1.56 1.27
N SER A 92 -16.62 0.37 1.87
CA SER A 92 -17.02 -0.90 1.24
C SER A 92 -16.19 -1.22 -0.01
N ASN A 93 -16.15 -2.47 -0.44
CA ASN A 93 -15.42 -2.85 -1.64
C ASN A 93 -16.14 -3.97 -2.43
N SER A 94 -15.70 -4.21 -3.66
CA SER A 94 -16.31 -5.17 -4.61
C SER A 94 -16.41 -6.62 -4.15
N TYR A 95 -15.70 -7.03 -3.09
CA TYR A 95 -15.64 -8.42 -2.63
C TYR A 95 -16.29 -8.64 -1.26
N VAL A 96 -16.49 -7.58 -0.48
CA VAL A 96 -16.92 -7.67 0.92
C VAL A 96 -17.73 -6.43 1.30
N ASN A 97 -18.99 -6.62 1.71
CA ASN A 97 -19.86 -5.54 2.21
C ASN A 97 -19.60 -5.26 3.71
N LEU A 98 -18.37 -4.89 4.04
CA LEU A 98 -17.93 -4.51 5.39
C LEU A 98 -17.45 -3.06 5.38
N ALA A 99 -18.32 -2.15 4.95
CA ALA A 99 -18.02 -0.74 5.03
C ALA A 99 -17.74 -0.38 6.50
N ILE A 100 -16.52 0.07 6.79
CA ILE A 100 -16.15 0.59 8.12
C ILE A 100 -16.93 1.89 8.39
N PHE A 101 -17.24 2.62 7.33
CA PHE A 101 -18.01 3.84 7.39
C PHE A 101 -19.30 3.69 6.58
N GLU A 102 -20.36 4.39 6.98
CA GLU A 102 -21.60 4.44 6.21
C GLU A 102 -21.35 4.98 4.78
N PRO A 103 -22.18 4.60 3.79
CA PRO A 103 -22.00 5.00 2.39
C PRO A 103 -21.97 6.53 2.15
N ASP A 104 -22.48 7.31 3.10
CA ASP A 104 -22.52 8.76 3.09
C ASP A 104 -21.29 9.42 3.74
N VAL A 105 -20.37 8.64 4.32
CA VAL A 105 -19.16 9.20 4.92
C VAL A 105 -18.27 9.78 3.84
N SER A 106 -18.21 11.11 3.86
CA SER A 106 -17.43 11.87 2.89
C SER A 106 -15.95 11.47 2.94
N ARG A 107 -15.34 11.37 1.75
CA ARG A 107 -13.89 11.21 1.58
C ARG A 107 -13.07 12.22 2.38
N VAL A 108 -13.64 13.39 2.66
CA VAL A 108 -13.05 14.45 3.49
C VAL A 108 -12.80 13.95 4.92
N ARG A 109 -13.72 13.19 5.52
CA ARG A 109 -13.57 12.65 6.87
C ARG A 109 -12.44 11.64 6.94
N VAL A 110 -12.41 10.66 6.03
CA VAL A 110 -11.34 9.65 5.98
C VAL A 110 -9.99 10.33 5.73
N ARG A 111 -9.95 11.32 4.83
CA ARG A 111 -8.74 12.13 4.57
C ARG A 111 -8.24 12.87 5.81
N ALA A 112 -9.13 13.38 6.66
CA ALA A 112 -8.73 14.04 7.90
C ALA A 112 -8.11 13.05 8.91
N ILE A 113 -8.50 11.77 8.85
CA ILE A 113 -8.00 10.72 9.76
C ILE A 113 -6.66 10.16 9.26
N VAL A 114 -6.60 9.68 8.01
CA VAL A 114 -5.42 8.94 7.51
C VAL A 114 -4.42 9.82 6.75
N GLY A 115 -4.82 11.04 6.41
CA GLY A 115 -4.07 11.96 5.57
C GLY A 115 -4.40 11.81 4.08
N ALA A 116 -4.08 12.86 3.31
CA ALA A 116 -4.48 12.98 1.91
C ALA A 116 -3.88 11.89 1.00
N ALA A 117 -2.64 11.48 1.24
CA ALA A 117 -1.98 10.47 0.41
C ALA A 117 -2.58 9.08 0.65
N ALA A 118 -2.77 8.70 1.91
CA ALA A 118 -3.37 7.43 2.28
C ALA A 118 -4.83 7.34 1.81
N GLU A 119 -5.64 8.39 1.99
CA GLU A 119 -7.03 8.39 1.56
C GLU A 119 -7.18 8.16 0.06
N ARG A 120 -6.33 8.76 -0.78
CA ARG A 120 -6.36 8.50 -2.22
C ARG A 120 -6.17 7.02 -2.54
N LEU A 121 -5.22 6.37 -1.86
CA LEU A 121 -4.97 4.93 -2.02
C LEU A 121 -6.15 4.10 -1.52
N VAL A 122 -6.73 4.45 -0.37
CA VAL A 122 -7.93 3.79 0.18
C VAL A 122 -9.09 3.87 -0.80
N HIS A 123 -9.33 5.06 -1.36
CA HIS A 123 -10.39 5.27 -2.33
C HIS A 123 -10.18 4.40 -3.57
N HIS A 124 -8.99 4.43 -4.17
CA HIS A 124 -8.66 3.57 -5.31
C HIS A 124 -8.84 2.10 -4.98
N PHE A 125 -8.37 1.65 -3.81
CA PHE A 125 -8.57 0.28 -3.38
C PHE A 125 -10.05 -0.11 -3.33
N CYS A 126 -10.94 0.79 -2.88
CA CYS A 126 -12.36 0.51 -2.77
C CYS A 126 -13.09 0.51 -4.12
N VAL A 127 -12.76 1.45 -5.01
CA VAL A 127 -13.54 1.71 -6.25
C VAL A 127 -13.00 1.05 -7.50
N VAL A 128 -11.73 0.61 -7.51
CA VAL A 128 -11.18 -0.07 -8.70
C VAL A 128 -11.97 -1.36 -8.96
N PRO A 129 -12.54 -1.54 -10.16
CA PRO A 129 -13.27 -2.75 -10.52
C PRO A 129 -12.29 -3.90 -10.77
N ARG A 130 -11.72 -4.44 -9.68
CA ARG A 130 -10.63 -5.44 -9.73
C ARG A 130 -10.99 -6.68 -10.54
N GLN A 131 -12.23 -7.16 -10.43
CA GLN A 131 -12.64 -8.38 -11.12
C GLN A 131 -12.60 -8.17 -12.65
N PRO A 132 -13.29 -7.17 -13.24
CA PRO A 132 -13.12 -6.84 -14.66
C PRO A 132 -11.67 -6.53 -15.03
N LEU A 133 -11.00 -5.68 -14.25
CA LEU A 133 -9.64 -5.26 -14.55
C LEU A 133 -8.68 -6.45 -14.67
N MET A 134 -8.74 -7.38 -13.73
CA MET A 134 -7.84 -8.54 -13.72
C MET A 134 -8.26 -9.59 -14.74
N HIS A 135 -9.54 -9.97 -14.75
CA HIS A 135 -10.01 -11.12 -15.51
C HIS A 135 -10.41 -10.80 -16.95
N ASP A 136 -10.93 -9.60 -17.21
CA ASP A 136 -11.45 -9.22 -18.53
C ASP A 136 -10.43 -8.35 -19.30
N ASP A 137 -9.76 -7.44 -18.58
CA ASP A 137 -8.92 -6.41 -19.20
C ASP A 137 -7.42 -6.72 -19.20
N LEU A 138 -6.88 -7.42 -18.19
CA LEU A 138 -5.46 -7.76 -18.10
C LEU A 138 -5.16 -9.18 -18.58
N HIS A 139 -5.69 -10.21 -17.89
CA HIS A 139 -5.31 -11.61 -18.15
C HIS A 139 -5.64 -12.08 -19.57
N LEU A 140 -6.71 -11.56 -20.18
CA LEU A 140 -7.11 -11.95 -21.55
C LEU A 140 -6.46 -11.10 -22.65
N ARG A 141 -5.77 -10.01 -22.28
CA ARG A 141 -5.27 -9.01 -23.23
C ARG A 141 -3.75 -8.85 -23.20
N TYR A 142 -3.09 -9.40 -22.18
CA TYR A 142 -1.64 -9.47 -22.06
C TYR A 142 -1.16 -10.91 -22.06
N THR A 143 -0.07 -11.17 -22.80
CA THR A 143 0.75 -12.35 -22.52
C THR A 143 1.74 -12.04 -21.40
N ASP A 144 2.19 -13.05 -20.67
CA ASP A 144 3.22 -12.90 -19.64
C ASP A 144 4.51 -12.22 -20.15
N ALA A 145 4.91 -12.51 -21.39
CA ALA A 145 6.08 -11.90 -22.01
C ALA A 145 5.86 -10.39 -22.23
N GLU A 146 4.72 -10.03 -22.84
CA GLU A 146 4.39 -8.64 -23.10
C GLU A 146 4.22 -7.82 -21.82
N LEU A 147 3.64 -8.41 -20.77
CA LEU A 147 3.48 -7.72 -19.48
C LEU A 147 4.85 -7.40 -18.86
N ARG A 148 5.80 -8.34 -18.91
CA ARG A 148 7.18 -8.12 -18.43
C ARG A 148 7.88 -7.04 -19.24
N ASP A 149 7.78 -7.08 -20.56
CA ASP A 149 8.42 -6.10 -21.44
C ASP A 149 7.87 -4.69 -21.20
N HIS A 150 6.54 -4.57 -21.09
CA HIS A 150 5.87 -3.28 -20.82
C HIS A 150 6.18 -2.75 -19.42
N LEU A 151 6.31 -3.62 -18.42
CA LEU A 151 6.73 -3.21 -17.07
C LEU A 151 8.18 -2.67 -17.09
N ALA A 152 9.11 -3.39 -17.73
CA ALA A 152 10.49 -2.95 -17.85
C ALA A 152 10.62 -1.61 -18.59
N ALA A 153 9.84 -1.42 -19.65
CA ALA A 153 9.78 -0.15 -20.39
C ALA A 153 9.23 1.00 -19.51
N ALA A 154 8.19 0.75 -18.73
CA ALA A 154 7.62 1.74 -17.81
C ALA A 154 8.62 2.15 -16.71
N GLU A 155 9.35 1.19 -16.14
CA GLU A 155 10.40 1.45 -15.15
C GLU A 155 11.54 2.29 -15.73
N ALA A 156 11.99 1.99 -16.94
CA ALA A 156 13.02 2.77 -17.64
C ALA A 156 12.57 4.22 -17.85
N SER A 157 11.31 4.43 -18.26
CA SER A 157 10.74 5.76 -18.43
C SER A 157 10.61 6.54 -17.12
N LEU A 158 10.27 5.88 -16.02
CA LEU A 158 10.26 6.49 -14.69
C LEU A 158 11.67 6.89 -14.23
N GLN A 159 12.66 6.03 -14.47
CA GLN A 159 14.05 6.32 -14.10
C GLN A 159 14.62 7.47 -14.91
N ALA A 160 14.34 7.52 -16.21
CA ALA A 160 14.74 8.63 -17.07
C ALA A 160 14.11 9.96 -16.63
N ALA A 161 12.82 9.97 -16.27
CA ALA A 161 12.14 11.16 -15.78
C ALA A 161 12.74 11.69 -14.47
N ARG A 162 13.09 10.79 -13.54
CA ARG A 162 13.74 11.15 -12.27
C ARG A 162 15.13 11.78 -12.48
N SER A 163 15.92 11.25 -13.40
CA SER A 163 17.26 11.75 -13.70
C SER A 163 17.26 13.05 -14.52
N GLY A 164 16.23 13.26 -15.35
CA GLY A 164 16.11 14.43 -16.23
C GLY A 164 15.37 15.64 -15.63
N GLY A 165 14.86 15.55 -14.39
CA GLY A 165 14.13 16.64 -13.72
C GLY A 165 12.78 17.00 -14.35
N GLY A 166 12.29 16.20 -15.30
CA GLY A 166 11.04 16.42 -16.03
C GLY A 166 9.95 15.41 -15.65
N ARG A 167 8.68 15.79 -15.83
CA ARG A 167 7.56 14.83 -15.78
C ARG A 167 7.76 13.81 -16.91
N PRO A 168 7.43 12.50 -16.71
CA PRO A 168 7.46 11.54 -17.81
C PRO A 168 6.62 12.10 -18.95
N GLU A 169 7.27 12.47 -20.06
CA GLU A 169 6.58 13.03 -21.21
C GLU A 169 5.47 12.08 -21.63
N ASP A 170 4.38 12.62 -22.19
CA ASP A 170 3.34 11.81 -22.82
C ASP A 170 3.81 11.34 -24.19
N LYS A 171 4.94 10.63 -24.20
CA LYS A 171 5.42 9.91 -25.36
C LYS A 171 4.37 8.88 -25.72
N ALA A 172 4.14 8.70 -27.02
CA ALA A 172 3.31 7.63 -27.57
C ALA A 172 4.01 6.27 -27.39
N GLU A 173 4.28 5.91 -26.14
CA GLU A 173 4.91 4.64 -25.80
C GLU A 173 3.88 3.53 -26.04
N PRO A 174 4.22 2.48 -26.81
CA PRO A 174 3.28 1.39 -27.11
C PRO A 174 2.67 0.76 -25.85
N TRP A 175 3.48 0.61 -24.79
CA TRP A 175 3.02 0.09 -23.51
C TRP A 175 1.96 0.98 -22.86
N ARG A 176 2.13 2.31 -22.92
CA ARG A 176 1.21 3.29 -22.34
C ARG A 176 -0.08 3.38 -23.14
N ALA A 177 0.01 3.32 -24.47
CA ALA A 177 -1.15 3.30 -25.35
C ALA A 177 -2.00 2.05 -25.12
N LYS A 178 -1.37 0.87 -25.03
CA LYS A 178 -2.08 -0.39 -24.72
C LYS A 178 -2.69 -0.37 -23.33
N LEU A 179 -1.98 0.10 -22.31
CA LEU A 179 -2.53 0.16 -20.96
C LEU A 179 -3.77 1.08 -20.89
N ARG A 180 -3.74 2.23 -21.56
CA ARG A 180 -4.87 3.17 -21.67
C ARG A 180 -6.06 2.61 -22.45
N SER A 181 -5.85 1.63 -23.34
CA SER A 181 -6.97 1.00 -24.04
C SER A 181 -7.68 -0.07 -23.21
N LEU A 182 -7.07 -0.49 -22.10
CA LEU A 182 -7.54 -1.59 -21.26
C LEU A 182 -8.10 -1.11 -19.92
N VAL A 183 -7.50 -0.07 -19.36
CA VAL A 183 -7.95 0.54 -18.10
C VAL A 183 -8.64 1.86 -18.43
N PRO A 184 -9.90 2.07 -18.01
CA PRO A 184 -10.62 3.32 -18.24
C PRO A 184 -9.97 4.54 -17.58
#